data_AF-A0A4Z0PVE2-F1
#
_entry.id   AF-A0A4Z0PVE2-F1
#
_cell.length_a   1.000
_cell.length_b   1.000
_cell.length_c   1.000
_cell.angle_alpha   90.00
_cell.angle_beta   90.00
_cell.angle_gamma   90.00
#
_symmetry.space_group_name_H-M   'P 1'
#
loop_
_entity.id
_entity.type
_entity.pdbx_description
1 polymer ?
#
loop_
_entity_poly.entity_id
_entity_poly.type
_entity_poly.pdbx_seq_one_letter_code
_entity_poly.pdbx_strand_id
1 'polypeptide(L)'
;MIIKFLLIFLVLSFAVRFILPVLLRFFVGRFVQKQARRYGQQFGGGSPFEAAFGTPPPQPRNPAPGSGNVQVDFVPPKPQKGKNQEFRGGEYVDFEEVK
;
A
#
# COMPACT_ATOMS: atom_id res chain seq x y z
N MET A 1 21.07 -20.66 -45.09
CA MET A 1 19.88 -20.97 -44.26
C MET A 1 20.06 -20.55 -42.80
N ILE A 2 21.21 -20.86 -42.17
CA ILE A 2 21.47 -20.58 -40.74
C ILE A 2 21.35 -19.09 -40.35
N ILE A 3 21.82 -18.16 -41.19
CA ILE A 3 21.77 -16.71 -40.90
C ILE A 3 20.33 -16.18 -40.85
N LYS A 4 19.46 -16.66 -41.73
CA LYS A 4 18.04 -16.28 -41.74
C LYS A 4 17.35 -16.78 -40.47
N PHE A 5 17.68 -18.00 -40.04
CA PHE A 5 17.20 -18.56 -38.78
C PHE A 5 17.65 -17.74 -37.57
N LEU A 6 18.93 -17.34 -37.51
CA LEU A 6 19.45 -16.49 -36.44
C LEU A 6 18.80 -15.10 -36.42
N LEU A 7 18.57 -14.49 -37.58
CA LEU A 7 17.88 -13.19 -37.66
C LEU A 7 16.42 -13.28 -37.21
N ILE A 8 15.69 -14.30 -37.65
CA ILE A 8 14.31 -14.53 -37.21
C ILE A 8 14.28 -14.78 -35.71
N PHE A 9 15.19 -15.59 -35.17
CA PHE A 9 15.25 -15.88 -33.74
C PHE A 9 15.63 -14.65 -32.92
N LEU A 10 16.54 -13.81 -33.41
CA LEU A 10 16.92 -12.54 -32.77
C LEU A 10 15.72 -11.59 -32.68
N VAL A 11 15.02 -11.39 -33.81
CA VAL A 11 13.82 -10.54 -33.86
C VAL A 11 12.72 -11.11 -32.97
N LEU A 12 12.49 -12.43 -33.01
CA LEU A 12 11.51 -13.10 -32.16
C LEU A 12 11.86 -12.97 -30.67
N SER A 13 13.13 -13.11 -30.31
CA SER A 13 13.62 -12.94 -28.93
C SER A 13 13.34 -11.53 -28.41
N PHE A 14 13.65 -10.51 -29.21
CA PHE A 14 13.35 -9.12 -28.88
C PHE A 14 11.83 -8.85 -28.82
N ALA A 15 11.08 -9.38 -29.79
CA ALA A 15 9.63 -9.28 -29.81
C ALA A 15 9.03 -9.87 -28.53
N VAL A 16 9.43 -11.08 -28.13
CA VAL A 16 8.97 -11.69 -26.87
C VAL A 16 9.42 -10.84 -25.68
N ARG A 17 10.68 -10.39 -25.62
CA ARG A 17 11.21 -9.55 -24.53
C ARG A 17 10.36 -8.30 -24.27
N PHE A 18 9.86 -7.65 -25.32
CA PHE A 18 9.11 -6.40 -25.21
C PHE A 18 7.59 -6.57 -25.23
N ILE A 19 7.06 -7.52 -26.01
CA ILE A 19 5.61 -7.73 -26.20
C ILE A 19 5.03 -8.56 -25.05
N LEU A 20 5.77 -9.56 -24.55
CA LEU A 20 5.33 -10.42 -23.45
C LEU A 20 4.94 -9.63 -22.18
N PRO A 21 5.75 -8.71 -21.63
CA PRO A 21 5.36 -7.97 -20.43
C PRO A 21 4.13 -7.07 -20.66
N VAL A 22 3.95 -6.54 -21.87
CA VAL A 22 2.79 -5.72 -22.21
C VAL A 22 1.53 -6.58 -22.23
N LEU A 23 1.55 -7.70 -22.96
CA LEU A 23 0.44 -8.66 -23.00
C LEU A 23 0.09 -9.15 -21.60
N LEU A 24 1.09 -9.57 -20.82
CA LEU A 24 0.88 -10.02 -19.45
C LEU A 24 0.18 -8.96 -18.59
N ARG A 25 0.60 -7.69 -18.65
CA ARG A 25 -0.08 -6.60 -17.92
C ARG A 25 -1.53 -6.43 -18.34
N PHE A 26 -1.83 -6.53 -19.63
CA PHE A 26 -3.21 -6.44 -20.12
C PHE A 26 -4.07 -7.62 -19.65
N PHE A 27 -3.60 -8.85 -19.79
CA PHE A 27 -4.34 -10.04 -19.41
C PHE A 27 -4.47 -10.17 -17.88
N VAL A 28 -3.37 -10.00 -17.15
CA VAL A 28 -3.34 -10.04 -15.68
C VAL A 28 -4.18 -8.90 -15.11
N GLY A 29 -4.09 -7.67 -15.62
CA GLY A 29 -4.94 -6.56 -15.15
C GLY A 29 -6.43 -6.87 -15.30
N ARG A 30 -6.85 -7.39 -16.46
CA ARG A 30 -8.25 -7.78 -16.73
C ARG A 30 -8.69 -8.96 -15.86
N PHE A 31 -7.82 -9.93 -15.61
CA PHE A 31 -8.10 -11.14 -14.84
C PHE A 31 -8.13 -10.86 -13.33
N VAL A 32 -7.12 -10.18 -12.82
CA VAL A 32 -7.02 -9.72 -11.42
C VAL A 32 -8.17 -8.80 -11.10
N GLN A 33 -8.61 -7.91 -11.98
CA GLN A 33 -9.78 -7.06 -11.69
C GLN A 33 -11.05 -7.89 -11.42
N LYS A 34 -11.24 -9.02 -12.09
CA LYS A 34 -12.38 -9.92 -11.85
C LYS A 34 -12.21 -10.74 -10.58
N GLN A 35 -11.00 -11.23 -10.31
CA GLN A 35 -10.70 -11.99 -9.11
C GLN A 35 -10.68 -11.12 -7.86
N ALA A 36 -9.98 -9.98 -7.88
CA ALA A 36 -9.91 -9.02 -6.78
C ALA A 36 -11.29 -8.47 -6.38
N ARG A 37 -12.25 -8.38 -7.30
CA ARG A 37 -13.64 -8.03 -6.92
C ARG A 37 -14.33 -9.12 -6.09
N ARG A 38 -14.01 -10.40 -6.34
CA ARG A 38 -14.53 -11.53 -5.56
C ARG A 38 -13.76 -11.75 -4.25
N TYR A 39 -12.44 -11.67 -4.29
CA TYR A 39 -11.58 -11.84 -3.12
C TYR A 39 -11.51 -10.60 -2.22
N GLY A 40 -11.57 -9.39 -2.78
CA GLY A 40 -11.53 -8.12 -2.04
C GLY A 40 -12.82 -7.80 -1.28
N GLN A 41 -13.94 -8.42 -1.63
CA GLN A 41 -15.15 -8.41 -0.79
C GLN A 41 -15.01 -9.32 0.43
N GLN A 42 -14.17 -10.37 0.35
CA GLN A 42 -13.92 -11.30 1.46
C GLN A 42 -12.73 -10.89 2.33
N PHE A 43 -11.80 -10.08 1.81
CA PHE A 43 -10.59 -9.61 2.48
C PHE A 43 -10.51 -8.09 2.68
N GLY A 44 -11.64 -7.37 2.61
CA GLY A 44 -11.73 -5.98 3.06
C GLY A 44 -10.67 -5.05 2.47
N GLY A 45 -10.74 -4.79 1.17
CA GLY A 45 -10.18 -3.58 0.55
C GLY A 45 -8.73 -3.22 0.91
N GLY A 46 -7.75 -3.92 0.36
CA GLY A 46 -6.36 -3.50 0.40
C GLY A 46 -5.61 -4.10 -0.78
N SER A 47 -4.83 -3.29 -1.49
CA SER A 47 -3.90 -3.81 -2.49
C SER A 47 -2.95 -4.82 -1.83
N PRO A 48 -2.62 -5.97 -2.45
CA PRO A 48 -1.70 -6.95 -1.83
C PRO A 48 -0.27 -6.41 -1.63
N PHE A 49 0.02 -5.17 -2.08
CA PHE A 49 1.30 -4.50 -1.88
C PHE A 49 1.29 -3.52 -0.68
N GLU A 50 0.13 -3.07 -0.20
CA GLU A 50 0.03 -2.22 1.00
C GLU A 50 0.07 -3.02 2.31
N ALA A 51 -0.19 -4.32 2.31
CA ALA A 51 -0.24 -5.12 3.54
C ALA A 51 1.11 -5.27 4.27
N ALA A 52 2.23 -4.89 3.65
CA ALA A 52 3.55 -4.88 4.31
C ALA A 52 3.77 -3.62 5.17
N PHE A 53 2.99 -2.56 4.98
CA PHE A 53 3.07 -1.33 5.77
C PHE A 53 1.65 -0.91 6.17
N GLY A 54 1.31 -1.16 7.43
CA GLY A 54 -0.06 -1.17 7.96
C GLY A 54 -0.95 -0.01 7.51
N THR A 55 -2.10 -0.36 6.94
CA THR A 55 -3.20 0.56 6.66
C THR A 55 -4.36 0.29 7.63
N PRO A 56 -4.97 1.34 8.23
CA PRO A 56 -6.10 1.18 9.15
C PRO A 56 -7.41 0.83 8.41
N PRO A 57 -8.40 0.24 9.10
CA PRO A 57 -9.62 -0.28 8.48
C PRO A 57 -10.49 0.82 7.83
N PRO A 58 -11.30 0.49 6.80
CA PRO A 58 -12.09 1.48 6.09
C PRO A 58 -13.27 2.00 6.93
N GLN A 59 -13.24 3.31 7.21
CA GLN A 59 -14.29 4.09 7.87
C GLN A 59 -15.59 4.10 7.02
N PRO A 60 -16.80 4.05 7.62
CA PRO A 60 -18.06 4.14 6.89
C PRO A 60 -18.20 5.47 6.13
N ARG A 61 -18.53 5.36 4.84
CA ARG A 61 -18.76 6.47 3.90
C ARG A 61 -20.00 7.27 4.33
N ASN A 62 -19.82 8.48 4.85
CA ASN A 62 -20.91 9.45 5.00
C ASN A 62 -21.17 10.19 3.66
N PRO A 63 -22.42 10.59 3.36
CA PRO A 63 -22.78 11.21 2.09
C PRO A 63 -22.23 12.64 1.95
N ALA A 64 -21.95 13.03 0.71
CA ALA A 64 -21.20 14.23 0.31
C ALA A 64 -21.82 15.56 0.82
N PRO A 65 -21.02 16.49 1.39
CA PRO A 65 -21.50 17.82 1.76
C PRO A 65 -21.38 18.81 0.60
N GLY A 66 -22.40 19.67 0.47
CA GLY A 66 -22.42 20.80 -0.47
C GLY A 66 -21.31 21.83 -0.22
N SER A 67 -21.02 22.59 -1.26
CA SER A 67 -19.95 23.59 -1.36
C SER A 67 -19.92 24.58 -0.19
N GLY A 68 -18.86 24.54 0.60
CA GLY A 68 -18.47 25.65 1.49
C GLY A 68 -18.18 25.29 2.94
N ASN A 69 -18.52 24.08 3.40
CA ASN A 69 -18.27 23.69 4.79
C ASN A 69 -17.13 22.67 4.90
N VAL A 70 -16.06 23.05 5.60
CA VAL A 70 -14.96 22.14 5.97
C VAL A 70 -15.48 21.21 7.06
N GLN A 71 -15.72 19.94 6.73
CA GLN A 71 -16.04 18.91 7.71
C GLN A 71 -14.76 18.39 8.35
N VAL A 72 -14.67 18.48 9.68
CA VAL A 72 -13.64 17.84 10.48
C VAL A 72 -14.22 16.50 10.94
N ASP A 73 -13.82 15.42 10.26
CA ASP A 73 -14.37 14.07 10.49
C ASP A 73 -14.04 13.51 11.87
N PHE A 74 -13.02 14.05 12.54
CA PHE A 74 -12.62 13.58 13.85
C PHE A 74 -11.89 14.68 14.63
N VAL A 75 -12.51 15.14 15.71
CA VAL A 75 -11.81 15.91 16.75
C VAL A 75 -11.46 14.91 17.84
N PRO A 76 -10.16 14.56 18.04
CA PRO A 76 -9.78 13.65 19.09
C PRO A 76 -10.25 14.23 20.45
N PRO A 77 -10.79 13.39 21.35
CA PRO A 77 -11.15 13.86 22.68
C PRO A 77 -9.88 14.43 23.32
N LYS A 78 -9.91 15.72 23.66
CA LYS A 78 -8.82 16.34 24.41
C LYS A 78 -8.66 15.50 25.68
N PRO A 79 -7.46 14.96 25.99
CA PRO A 79 -7.27 14.28 27.26
C PRO A 79 -7.71 15.28 28.33
N GLN A 80 -8.63 14.85 29.21
CA GLN A 80 -9.02 15.66 30.36
C GLN A 80 -7.71 16.13 30.99
N LYS A 81 -7.48 17.45 31.04
CA LYS A 81 -6.42 18.07 31.84
C LYS A 81 -6.72 17.68 33.28
N GLY A 82 -6.23 16.52 33.67
CA GLY A 82 -6.80 15.75 34.76
C GLY A 82 -5.91 14.57 35.12
N LYS A 83 -4.60 14.80 35.07
CA LYS A 83 -3.58 14.29 35.99
C LYS A 83 -2.24 14.51 35.30
N ASN A 84 -1.39 15.32 35.92
CA ASN A 84 0.04 15.23 35.74
C ASN A 84 0.42 13.78 36.03
N GLN A 85 0.41 12.91 35.02
CA GLN A 85 1.19 11.69 35.10
C GLN A 85 2.63 12.16 34.98
N GLU A 86 3.22 12.46 36.15
CA GLU A 86 4.67 12.47 36.30
C GLU A 86 5.20 11.26 35.56
N PHE A 87 5.93 11.54 34.49
CA PHE A 87 6.69 10.54 33.78
C PHE A 87 7.60 9.88 34.81
N ARG A 88 7.25 8.67 35.25
CA ARG A 88 8.11 7.83 36.07
C ARG A 88 9.17 7.23 35.14
N GLY A 89 10.08 8.09 34.69
CA GLY A 89 11.32 7.66 34.05
C GLY A 89 12.03 6.70 35.00
N GLY A 90 12.52 5.57 34.46
CA GLY A 90 13.22 4.56 35.24
C GLY A 90 14.48 5.10 35.92
N GLU A 91 15.14 4.27 36.71
CA GLU A 91 16.39 4.64 37.36
C GLU A 91 17.46 4.97 36.32
N TYR A 92 17.97 6.20 36.38
CA TYR A 92 19.14 6.61 35.63
C TYR A 92 20.36 6.04 36.35
N VAL A 93 21.20 5.30 35.63
CA VAL A 93 22.47 4.81 36.13
C VAL A 93 23.54 5.83 35.75
N ASP A 94 24.15 6.45 36.75
CA ASP A 94 25.29 7.33 36.54
C ASP A 94 26.48 6.51 36.01
N PHE A 95 27.05 6.91 34.87
CA PHE A 95 28.26 6.30 34.34
C PHE A 95 29.48 7.11 34.78
N GLU A 96 30.41 6.45 35.46
CA GLU A 96 31.73 7.00 35.74
C GLU A 96 32.59 6.79 34.49
N GLU A 97 32.95 7.89 33.80
CA GLU A 97 33.83 7.86 32.65
C GLU A 97 35.25 7.52 33.11
N VAL A 98 35.71 6.29 32.84
CA VAL A 98 37.08 5.88 33.13
C VAL A 98 38.02 6.57 32.15
N LYS A 99 38.86 7.46 32.68
CA LYS A 99 39.85 8.26 31.94
C LYS A 99 41.14 7.49 31.67
#